data_AF-A0AAW1K0I0-F1
#
_entry.id   AF-A0AAW1K0I0-F1
#
_cell.length_a   1.000
_cell.length_b   1.000
_cell.length_c   1.000
_cell.angle_alpha   90.00
_cell.angle_beta   90.00
_cell.angle_gamma   90.00
#
_symmetry.space_group_name_H-M   'P 1'
#
loop_
_entity.id
_entity.type
_entity.pdbx_description
1 polymer ?
#
loop_
_entity_poly.entity_id
_entity_poly.type
_entity_poly.pdbx_seq_one_letter_code
_entity_poly.pdbx_strand_id
1 'polypeptide(L)'
;MSIRLTVTLIFVICLMSSAPLSFGLQLSVIHINDFHARFEEMTPSMGTCKTTANCIGGFSRMYTLITQLYRTRPNPISLNAGDNFQGTLWYNMFKWNVTQFFLNMLPTDAMTLGNHEFDDGLEGIVPFLRSINIPVVLSNIDDSLEPSIRNLYRKSIIIEREGKKIGVIGVLTSGTKDVSKTGKLLFLDEVESVNSEARRLLDQEGVFTVIVVSHCGFESEIKMAKRVTRGISLIVGGHSNTLLYNGEPPIGVATGKYPTVIESVNNHTVLIIQADCFARYVGNLSVEYDASGNVISWEGNPIYLDQNIPKNESVEIHLDYYRQQINRISNRVLAKTNVLLDHVSCLSSECNLGNLIADSMIAYYSNQSDKDSWSKTAVAIINSGAIRSSISKGDITLKDLQNSLPFEDKLVYGELQGKHIKTVMERIN
;
A
#
# COMPACT_ATOMS: atom_id res chain seq x y z
N MET A 1 -93.94 3.71 16.44
CA MET A 1 -93.23 3.07 15.30
C MET A 1 -91.76 3.42 15.46
N SER A 2 -90.98 2.54 16.09
CA SER A 2 -89.59 2.81 16.47
C SER A 2 -88.65 2.13 15.48
N ILE A 3 -87.94 2.92 14.68
CA ILE A 3 -87.00 2.45 13.67
C ILE A 3 -85.67 2.14 14.37
N ARG A 4 -85.25 0.87 14.39
CA ARG A 4 -83.91 0.46 14.81
C ARG A 4 -82.98 0.52 13.60
N LEU A 5 -81.94 1.34 13.69
CA LEU A 5 -80.88 1.44 12.69
C LEU A 5 -79.76 0.49 13.10
N THR A 6 -79.54 -0.57 12.33
CA THR A 6 -78.44 -1.53 12.54
C THR A 6 -77.27 -1.10 11.65
N VAL A 7 -76.18 -0.62 12.24
CA VAL A 7 -74.95 -0.26 11.52
C VAL A 7 -74.00 -1.46 11.55
N THR A 8 -73.79 -2.09 10.40
CA THR A 8 -72.82 -3.17 10.24
C THR A 8 -71.45 -2.57 9.93
N LEU A 9 -70.51 -2.65 10.87
CA LEU A 9 -69.13 -2.22 10.69
C LEU A 9 -68.34 -3.32 9.96
N ILE A 10 -67.93 -3.07 8.72
CA ILE A 10 -67.04 -3.96 7.97
C ILE A 10 -65.59 -3.62 8.33
N PHE A 11 -64.93 -4.49 9.10
CA PHE A 11 -63.50 -4.43 9.36
C PHE A 11 -62.75 -5.00 8.15
N VAL A 12 -62.18 -4.11 7.31
CA VAL A 12 -61.23 -4.51 6.27
C VAL A 12 -59.88 -4.76 6.94
N ILE A 13 -59.56 -6.03 7.17
CA ILE A 13 -58.21 -6.44 7.60
C ILE A 13 -57.31 -6.35 6.37
N CYS A 14 -56.58 -5.23 6.27
CA CYS A 14 -55.52 -5.06 5.28
C CYS A 14 -54.32 -5.91 5.72
N LEU A 15 -54.17 -7.11 5.13
CA LEU A 15 -52.96 -7.92 5.25
C LEU A 15 -51.81 -7.17 4.55
N MET A 16 -51.10 -6.34 5.32
CA MET A 16 -49.82 -5.78 4.90
C MET A 16 -48.82 -6.92 4.82
N SER A 17 -48.61 -7.44 3.61
CA SER A 17 -47.46 -8.30 3.32
C SER A 17 -46.20 -7.45 3.44
N SER A 18 -45.59 -7.44 4.62
CA SER A 18 -44.23 -6.94 4.80
C SER A 18 -43.28 -7.94 4.15
N ALA A 19 -43.04 -7.80 2.84
CA ALA A 19 -41.80 -8.32 2.29
C ALA A 19 -40.68 -7.65 3.10
N PRO A 20 -39.75 -8.40 3.73
CA PRO A 20 -38.63 -7.77 4.41
C PRO A 20 -37.93 -6.89 3.38
N LEU A 21 -37.83 -5.58 3.66
CA LEU A 21 -37.00 -4.70 2.84
C LEU A 21 -35.59 -5.28 2.93
N SER A 22 -35.17 -5.91 1.85
CA SER A 22 -33.87 -6.50 1.66
C SER A 22 -32.87 -5.36 1.48
N PHE A 23 -32.52 -4.68 2.58
CA PHE A 23 -31.56 -3.60 2.56
C PHE A 23 -30.17 -4.19 2.25
N GLY A 24 -29.66 -3.83 1.07
CA GLY A 24 -28.26 -4.02 0.67
C GLY A 24 -27.32 -3.14 1.49
N LEU A 25 -26.17 -2.80 0.93
CA LEU A 25 -25.23 -1.86 1.55
C LEU A 25 -24.49 -1.09 0.46
N GLN A 26 -24.48 0.23 0.56
CA GLN A 26 -23.52 1.07 -0.14
C GLN A 26 -22.30 1.25 0.75
N LEU A 27 -21.13 0.75 0.33
CA LEU A 27 -19.87 0.86 1.08
C LEU A 27 -18.89 1.76 0.34
N SER A 28 -18.26 2.69 1.07
CA SER A 28 -17.17 3.50 0.52
C SER A 28 -15.83 3.01 1.02
N VAL A 29 -14.98 2.56 0.10
CA VAL A 29 -13.63 2.08 0.41
C VAL A 29 -12.60 3.14 0.01
N ILE A 30 -11.92 3.66 1.01
CA ILE A 30 -10.79 4.59 0.89
C ILE A 30 -9.53 3.79 1.17
N HIS A 31 -8.50 3.87 0.32
CA HIS A 31 -7.29 3.10 0.59
C HIS A 31 -6.00 3.75 0.12
N ILE A 32 -4.92 3.31 0.75
CA ILE A 32 -3.55 3.62 0.38
C ILE A 32 -2.71 2.34 0.44
N ASN A 33 -1.63 2.33 -0.32
CA ASN A 33 -0.63 1.27 -0.35
C ASN A 33 0.74 1.87 -0.68
N ASP A 34 1.82 1.22 -0.25
CA ASP A 34 3.20 1.53 -0.65
C ASP A 34 3.58 3.00 -0.37
N PHE A 35 3.23 3.49 0.83
CA PHE A 35 3.49 4.87 1.24
C PHE A 35 4.99 5.20 1.32
N HIS A 36 5.82 4.23 1.73
CA HIS A 36 7.28 4.31 1.75
C HIS A 36 7.83 5.63 2.30
N ALA A 37 7.37 5.98 3.51
CA ALA A 37 7.84 7.14 4.25
C ALA A 37 7.82 8.46 3.46
N ARG A 38 6.90 8.63 2.50
CA ARG A 38 6.74 9.86 1.71
C ARG A 38 5.92 10.91 2.47
N PHE A 39 6.47 11.33 3.61
CA PHE A 39 5.84 12.35 4.45
C PHE A 39 5.81 13.73 3.78
N GLU A 40 6.83 14.04 2.99
CA GLU A 40 6.96 15.27 2.23
C GLU A 40 6.33 15.14 0.85
N GLU A 41 5.89 16.28 0.31
CA GLU A 41 5.52 16.36 -1.10
C GLU A 41 6.74 16.08 -2.00
N MET A 42 6.48 15.56 -3.20
CA MET A 42 7.50 15.25 -4.20
C MET A 42 7.20 15.92 -5.53
N THR A 43 8.20 15.95 -6.42
CA THR A 43 7.94 16.32 -7.82
C THR A 43 7.14 15.21 -8.52
N PRO A 44 6.45 15.49 -9.65
CA PRO A 44 5.77 14.44 -10.42
C PRO A 44 6.72 13.31 -10.86
N SER A 45 8.00 13.63 -11.10
CA SER A 45 9.07 12.66 -11.38
C SER A 45 9.64 11.94 -10.14
N MET A 46 8.96 12.02 -8.99
CA MET A 46 9.29 11.32 -7.75
C MET A 46 10.64 11.72 -7.15
N GLY A 47 11.04 12.99 -7.31
CA GLY A 47 12.22 13.58 -6.67
C GLY A 47 11.86 14.54 -5.54
N THR A 48 12.88 15.05 -4.85
CA THR A 48 12.69 16.07 -3.80
C THR A 48 12.03 17.32 -4.35
N CYS A 49 10.91 17.75 -3.76
CA CYS A 49 10.30 19.02 -4.15
C CYS A 49 11.07 20.22 -3.56
N LYS A 50 11.71 21.02 -4.43
CA LYS A 50 12.50 22.20 -4.03
C LYS A 50 11.72 23.52 -4.10
N THR A 51 10.66 23.55 -4.91
CA THR A 51 9.75 24.69 -5.08
C THR A 51 8.33 24.19 -4.86
N THR A 52 7.49 24.96 -4.19
CA THR A 52 6.10 24.53 -3.94
C THR A 52 5.25 24.45 -5.20
N ALA A 53 5.62 25.14 -6.28
CA ALA A 53 4.93 25.04 -7.56
C ALA A 53 5.13 23.62 -8.16
N ASN A 54 4.03 22.87 -8.28
CA ASN A 54 3.94 21.52 -8.84
C ASN A 54 4.36 20.35 -7.94
N CYS A 55 4.50 20.54 -6.62
CA CYS A 55 4.61 19.39 -5.71
C CYS A 55 3.29 18.62 -5.64
N ILE A 56 3.41 17.31 -5.45
CA ILE A 56 2.31 16.36 -5.33
C ILE A 56 2.50 15.45 -4.12
N GLY A 57 1.43 14.80 -3.69
CA GLY A 57 1.44 13.84 -2.61
C GLY A 57 1.78 14.43 -1.26
N GLY A 58 2.54 13.68 -0.46
CA GLY A 58 2.88 14.04 0.91
C GLY A 58 1.77 13.71 1.90
N PHE A 59 2.17 13.45 3.15
CA PHE A 59 1.27 12.97 4.19
C PHE A 59 0.16 13.99 4.52
N SER A 60 0.47 15.29 4.44
CA SER A 60 -0.48 16.36 4.77
C SER A 60 -1.68 16.46 3.84
N ARG A 61 -1.46 16.38 2.52
CA ARG A 61 -2.56 16.35 1.54
C ARG A 61 -3.33 15.04 1.62
N MET A 62 -2.62 13.94 1.78
CA MET A 62 -3.21 12.61 1.99
C MET A 62 -4.15 12.62 3.20
N TYR A 63 -3.70 13.17 4.33
CA TYR A 63 -4.50 13.34 5.54
C TYR A 63 -5.77 14.17 5.29
N THR A 64 -5.64 15.33 4.64
CA THR A 64 -6.79 16.18 4.30
C THR A 64 -7.81 15.39 3.49
N LEU A 65 -7.38 14.73 2.41
CA LEU A 65 -8.27 14.00 1.52
C LEU A 65 -8.93 12.81 2.22
N ILE A 66 -8.16 11.95 2.89
CA ILE A 66 -8.70 10.77 3.58
C ILE A 66 -9.70 11.21 4.65
N THR A 67 -9.37 12.22 5.45
CA THR A 67 -10.28 12.74 6.49
C THR A 67 -11.56 13.32 5.91
N GLN A 68 -11.47 14.03 4.78
CA GLN A 68 -12.63 14.55 4.07
C GLN A 68 -13.52 13.40 3.58
N LEU A 69 -12.96 12.45 2.84
CA LEU A 69 -13.70 11.30 2.30
C LEU A 69 -14.35 10.49 3.43
N TYR A 70 -13.62 10.24 4.53
CA TYR A 70 -14.12 9.48 5.67
C TYR A 70 -15.27 10.19 6.40
N ARG A 71 -15.37 11.51 6.31
CA ARG A 71 -16.49 12.27 6.92
C ARG A 71 -17.69 12.41 6.01
N THR A 72 -17.47 12.50 4.70
CA THR A 72 -18.52 12.87 3.74
C THR A 72 -19.12 11.71 2.97
N ARG A 73 -18.41 10.58 2.88
CA ARG A 73 -18.86 9.42 2.11
C ARG A 73 -19.79 8.51 2.93
N PRO A 74 -20.76 7.85 2.29
CA PRO A 74 -21.63 6.89 2.96
C PRO A 74 -20.84 5.64 3.36
N ASN A 75 -21.06 5.17 4.59
CA ASN A 75 -20.44 3.98 5.17
C ASN A 75 -18.95 3.83 4.82
N PRO A 76 -18.11 4.79 5.22
CA PRO A 76 -16.70 4.78 4.83
C PRO A 76 -15.94 3.72 5.62
N ILE A 77 -15.03 3.05 4.93
CA ILE A 77 -13.96 2.22 5.50
C ILE A 77 -12.64 2.69 4.88
N SER A 78 -11.65 2.98 5.72
CA SER A 78 -10.30 3.35 5.30
C SER A 78 -9.31 2.22 5.58
N LEU A 79 -8.58 1.79 4.55
CA LEU A 79 -7.68 0.63 4.60
C LEU A 79 -6.27 1.01 4.15
N ASN A 80 -5.27 0.40 4.76
CA ASN A 80 -3.86 0.57 4.38
C ASN A 80 -3.25 -0.80 4.04
N ALA A 81 -2.80 -0.96 2.81
CA ALA A 81 -2.30 -2.23 2.29
C ALA A 81 -0.79 -2.46 2.50
N GLY A 82 -0.14 -1.80 3.46
CA GLY A 82 1.25 -2.08 3.86
C GLY A 82 2.31 -1.23 3.14
N ASP A 83 3.58 -1.50 3.43
CA ASP A 83 4.77 -0.77 2.95
C ASP A 83 4.75 0.73 3.26
N ASN A 84 4.56 1.03 4.55
CA ASN A 84 4.69 2.36 5.13
C ASN A 84 6.14 2.67 5.50
N PHE A 85 6.93 1.64 5.76
CA PHE A 85 8.34 1.73 6.12
C PHE A 85 9.21 1.94 4.88
N GLN A 86 10.45 2.37 5.15
CA GLN A 86 11.51 2.56 4.16
C GLN A 86 11.20 3.64 3.09
N GLY A 87 12.21 4.11 2.35
CA GLY A 87 12.01 4.90 1.12
C GLY A 87 12.42 6.36 1.19
N THR A 88 12.58 6.93 2.39
CA THR A 88 13.16 8.27 2.58
C THR A 88 14.03 8.33 3.83
N LEU A 89 14.80 9.42 3.93
CA LEU A 89 15.56 9.76 5.13
C LEU A 89 14.70 9.88 6.40
N TRP A 90 13.38 10.09 6.28
CA TRP A 90 12.48 10.09 7.44
C TRP A 90 12.50 8.76 8.17
N TYR A 91 12.39 7.66 7.43
CA TYR A 91 12.44 6.33 8.02
C TYR A 91 13.85 6.01 8.52
N ASN A 92 14.90 6.38 7.78
CA ASN A 92 16.27 6.09 8.22
C ASN A 92 16.61 6.79 9.54
N MET A 93 16.14 8.02 9.76
CA MET A 93 16.42 8.77 10.99
C MET A 93 15.49 8.42 12.15
N PHE A 94 14.19 8.25 11.89
CA PHE A 94 13.18 8.16 12.96
C PHE A 94 12.50 6.81 13.05
N LYS A 95 12.76 5.92 12.08
CA LYS A 95 12.32 4.52 12.05
C LYS A 95 10.80 4.42 12.22
N TRP A 96 10.33 3.33 12.79
CA TRP A 96 8.90 3.08 13.03
C TRP A 96 8.18 4.20 13.80
N ASN A 97 8.89 5.00 14.61
CA ASN A 97 8.27 5.95 15.52
C ASN A 97 7.61 7.12 14.78
N VAL A 98 8.26 7.64 13.73
CA VAL A 98 7.62 8.69 12.90
C VAL A 98 6.45 8.12 12.11
N THR A 99 6.59 6.88 11.62
CA THR A 99 5.54 6.23 10.84
C THR A 99 4.28 5.99 11.67
N GLN A 100 4.39 5.37 12.86
CA GLN A 100 3.20 5.17 13.71
C GLN A 100 2.56 6.49 14.11
N PHE A 101 3.37 7.52 14.39
CA PHE A 101 2.87 8.81 14.87
C PHE A 101 1.93 9.45 13.85
N PHE A 102 2.33 9.48 12.58
CA PHE A 102 1.51 10.04 11.51
C PHE A 102 0.37 9.10 11.11
N LEU A 103 0.62 7.79 10.97
CA LEU A 103 -0.47 6.85 10.63
C LEU A 103 -1.60 6.88 11.66
N ASN A 104 -1.29 7.04 12.95
CA ASN A 104 -2.29 7.19 14.02
C ASN A 104 -3.17 8.43 13.90
N MET A 105 -2.82 9.41 13.06
CA MET A 105 -3.69 10.55 12.76
C MET A 105 -4.79 10.21 11.77
N LEU A 106 -4.57 9.22 10.90
CA LEU A 106 -5.53 8.84 9.86
C LEU A 106 -6.71 8.06 10.48
N PRO A 107 -7.94 8.25 9.98
CA PRO A 107 -9.10 7.46 10.40
C PRO A 107 -9.10 6.08 9.74
N THR A 108 -7.99 5.34 9.82
CA THR A 108 -7.81 4.02 9.20
C THR A 108 -8.45 2.94 10.07
N ASP A 109 -9.38 2.18 9.51
CA ASP A 109 -10.08 1.10 10.23
C ASP A 109 -9.23 -0.17 10.36
N ALA A 110 -8.39 -0.47 9.36
CA ALA A 110 -7.48 -1.61 9.38
C ALA A 110 -6.28 -1.40 8.46
N MET A 111 -5.17 -2.04 8.82
CA MET A 111 -4.01 -2.14 7.93
C MET A 111 -3.50 -3.58 7.87
N THR A 112 -2.87 -3.95 6.76
CA THR A 112 -1.96 -5.11 6.74
C THR A 112 -0.51 -4.63 6.81
N LEU A 113 0.43 -5.58 6.92
CA LEU A 113 1.86 -5.29 6.83
C LEU A 113 2.32 -5.60 5.41
N GLY A 114 3.28 -4.83 4.92
CA GLY A 114 4.04 -5.11 3.73
C GLY A 114 5.40 -5.73 4.05
N ASN A 115 6.21 -5.96 3.02
CA ASN A 115 7.51 -6.56 3.23
C ASN A 115 8.49 -5.60 3.91
N HIS A 116 8.37 -4.30 3.68
CA HIS A 116 9.30 -3.31 4.24
C HIS A 116 9.08 -3.05 5.73
N GLU A 117 7.94 -3.43 6.30
CA GLU A 117 7.75 -3.40 7.75
C GLU A 117 8.76 -4.27 8.54
N PHE A 118 9.38 -5.25 7.86
CA PHE A 118 10.36 -6.16 8.45
C PHE A 118 11.82 -5.76 8.20
N ASP A 119 12.11 -4.61 7.58
CA ASP A 119 13.48 -4.24 7.14
C ASP A 119 14.47 -4.11 8.30
N ASP A 120 13.98 -3.64 9.46
CA ASP A 120 14.73 -3.52 10.70
C ASP A 120 14.52 -4.72 11.65
N GLY A 121 14.02 -5.84 11.12
CA GLY A 121 13.81 -7.06 11.89
C GLY A 121 12.61 -7.00 12.82
N LEU A 122 12.48 -8.04 13.66
CA LEU A 122 11.46 -8.08 14.70
C LEU A 122 11.65 -6.97 15.73
N GLU A 123 12.89 -6.53 15.94
CA GLU A 123 13.25 -5.41 16.80
C GLU A 123 12.66 -4.08 16.30
N GLY A 124 12.48 -3.92 14.99
CA GLY A 124 11.84 -2.76 14.38
C GLY A 124 10.31 -2.83 14.40
N ILE A 125 9.73 -3.98 14.07
CA ILE A 125 8.27 -4.11 13.90
C ILE A 125 7.49 -4.33 15.20
N VAL A 126 8.06 -5.02 16.19
CA VAL A 126 7.39 -5.25 17.49
C VAL A 126 7.04 -3.95 18.22
N PRO A 127 7.93 -2.95 18.36
CA PRO A 127 7.55 -1.68 18.98
C PRO A 127 6.56 -0.86 18.15
N PHE A 128 6.61 -0.98 16.82
CA PHE A 128 5.60 -0.39 15.93
C PHE A 128 4.20 -0.95 16.22
N LEU A 129 4.04 -2.28 16.22
CA LEU A 129 2.76 -2.93 16.45
C LEU A 129 2.19 -2.66 17.85
N ARG A 130 3.05 -2.37 18.83
CA ARG A 130 2.62 -1.97 20.18
C ARG A 130 2.16 -0.50 20.25
N SER A 131 2.57 0.32 19.30
CA SER A 131 2.36 1.78 19.32
C SER A 131 1.33 2.26 18.30
N ILE A 132 1.05 1.46 17.27
CA ILE A 132 0.02 1.76 16.29
C ILE A 132 -1.38 1.51 16.89
N ASN A 133 -2.29 2.47 16.72
CA ASN A 133 -3.68 2.41 17.16
C ASN A 133 -4.60 1.78 16.10
N ILE A 134 -4.07 1.54 14.91
CA ILE A 134 -4.77 0.90 13.80
C ILE A 134 -4.73 -0.63 14.00
N PRO A 135 -5.86 -1.32 13.94
CA PRO A 135 -5.88 -2.78 13.93
C PRO A 135 -5.05 -3.34 12.76
N VAL A 136 -4.04 -4.15 13.08
CA VAL A 136 -3.20 -4.84 12.10
C VAL A 136 -3.74 -6.23 11.82
N VAL A 137 -3.96 -6.55 10.54
CA VAL A 137 -4.45 -7.85 10.08
C VAL A 137 -3.40 -8.59 9.23
N LEU A 138 -3.17 -9.87 9.54
CA LEU A 138 -2.30 -10.81 8.82
C LEU A 138 -2.76 -12.26 9.10
N SER A 139 -3.25 -12.95 8.07
CA SER A 139 -3.82 -14.30 8.19
C SER A 139 -2.84 -15.43 7.94
N ASN A 140 -1.79 -15.18 7.15
CA ASN A 140 -0.88 -16.19 6.61
C ASN A 140 0.49 -16.23 7.28
N ILE A 141 0.60 -15.72 8.51
CA ILE A 141 1.80 -15.79 9.34
C ILE A 141 1.60 -16.81 10.46
N ASP A 142 2.57 -17.71 10.61
CA ASP A 142 2.74 -18.53 11.80
C ASP A 142 3.95 -18.01 12.59
N ASP A 143 3.64 -17.48 13.78
CA ASP A 143 4.56 -16.88 14.74
C ASP A 143 4.88 -17.80 15.93
N SER A 144 4.65 -19.11 15.77
CA SER A 144 4.98 -20.11 16.79
C SER A 144 6.47 -20.12 17.15
N LEU A 145 7.36 -19.69 16.26
CA LEU A 145 8.79 -19.59 16.51
C LEU A 145 9.26 -18.18 16.91
N GLU A 146 8.36 -17.19 16.96
CA GLU A 146 8.67 -15.80 17.31
C GLU A 146 7.69 -15.25 18.37
N PRO A 147 7.84 -15.63 19.65
CA PRO A 147 6.90 -15.23 20.70
C PRO A 147 6.77 -13.70 20.92
N SER A 148 7.76 -12.92 20.48
CA SER A 148 7.82 -11.46 20.67
C SER A 148 6.73 -10.69 19.92
N ILE A 149 6.23 -11.25 18.80
CA ILE A 149 5.23 -10.62 17.92
C ILE A 149 3.81 -11.17 18.14
N ARG A 150 3.66 -12.25 18.92
CA ARG A 150 2.36 -12.88 19.18
C ARG A 150 1.36 -11.91 19.79
N ASN A 151 0.11 -12.02 19.36
CA ASN A 151 -1.02 -11.18 19.79
C ASN A 151 -0.89 -9.68 19.47
N LEU A 152 0.10 -9.27 18.68
CA LEU A 152 0.26 -7.88 18.24
C LEU A 152 -0.47 -7.58 16.92
N TYR A 153 -1.02 -8.61 16.28
CA TYR A 153 -1.86 -8.53 15.09
C TYR A 153 -2.96 -9.60 15.18
N ARG A 154 -3.93 -9.55 14.27
CA ARG A 154 -5.01 -10.53 14.18
C ARG A 154 -5.07 -11.10 12.77
N LYS A 155 -5.69 -12.26 12.57
CA LYS A 155 -5.94 -12.75 11.19
C LYS A 155 -6.94 -11.86 10.45
N SER A 156 -7.95 -11.41 11.18
CA SER A 156 -9.01 -10.54 10.68
C SER A 156 -9.61 -9.66 11.78
N ILE A 157 -10.43 -8.71 11.36
CA ILE A 157 -11.36 -7.96 12.21
C ILE A 157 -12.76 -7.91 11.58
N ILE A 158 -13.74 -7.45 12.34
CA ILE A 158 -15.10 -7.17 11.85
C ILE A 158 -15.37 -5.69 12.05
N ILE A 159 -15.80 -5.02 10.97
CA ILE A 159 -16.26 -3.63 10.97
C ILE A 159 -17.76 -3.64 10.69
N GLU A 160 -18.54 -2.87 11.44
CA GLU A 160 -19.98 -2.76 11.23
C GLU A 160 -20.35 -1.44 10.55
N ARG A 161 -21.22 -1.50 9.53
CA ARG A 161 -21.84 -0.33 8.87
C ARG A 161 -23.31 -0.66 8.58
N GLU A 162 -24.22 0.22 8.98
CA GLU A 162 -25.68 0.02 8.83
C GLU A 162 -26.18 -1.36 9.31
N GLY A 163 -25.63 -1.87 10.42
CA GLY A 163 -25.99 -3.19 10.95
C GLY A 163 -25.43 -4.39 10.17
N LYS A 164 -24.61 -4.15 9.13
CA LYS A 164 -23.93 -5.19 8.34
C LYS A 164 -22.49 -5.37 8.84
N LYS A 165 -22.14 -6.61 9.19
CA LYS A 165 -20.78 -7.01 9.59
C LYS A 165 -19.90 -7.24 8.36
N ILE A 166 -18.81 -6.51 8.24
CA ILE A 166 -17.84 -6.63 7.15
C ILE A 166 -16.57 -7.26 7.72
N GLY A 167 -16.21 -8.43 7.24
CA GLY A 167 -14.95 -9.08 7.61
C GLY A 167 -13.77 -8.44 6.87
N VAL A 168 -12.68 -8.14 7.57
CA VAL A 168 -11.45 -7.63 6.94
C VAL A 168 -10.31 -8.57 7.29
N ILE A 169 -9.73 -9.21 6.27
CA ILE A 169 -8.64 -10.19 6.39
C ILE A 169 -7.36 -9.58 5.83
N GLY A 170 -6.23 -9.77 6.52
CA GLY A 170 -4.92 -9.36 6.00
C GLY A 170 -4.14 -10.50 5.38
N VAL A 171 -3.28 -10.22 4.40
CA VAL A 171 -2.40 -11.23 3.78
C VAL A 171 -1.15 -10.58 3.20
N LEU A 172 0.00 -11.23 3.36
CA LEU A 172 1.31 -10.74 2.94
C LEU A 172 2.03 -11.77 2.06
N THR A 173 2.72 -11.31 1.01
CA THR A 173 3.51 -12.20 0.14
C THR A 173 4.52 -13.02 0.93
N SER A 174 4.55 -14.34 0.68
CA SER A 174 5.58 -15.24 1.19
C SER A 174 6.99 -14.90 0.71
N GLY A 175 7.13 -14.11 -0.37
CA GLY A 175 8.41 -13.55 -0.83
C GLY A 175 9.07 -12.58 0.16
N THR A 176 8.34 -12.12 1.19
CA THR A 176 8.87 -11.21 2.22
C THR A 176 10.11 -11.78 2.92
N LYS A 177 10.16 -13.10 3.14
CA LYS A 177 11.30 -13.78 3.77
C LYS A 177 12.60 -13.68 2.95
N ASP A 178 12.48 -13.43 1.65
CA ASP A 178 13.61 -13.38 0.71
C ASP A 178 14.14 -11.94 0.54
N VAL A 179 13.31 -10.93 0.87
CA VAL A 179 13.63 -9.50 0.65
C VAL A 179 13.72 -8.67 1.94
N SER A 180 13.37 -9.24 3.09
CA SER A 180 13.39 -8.53 4.38
C SER A 180 13.76 -9.45 5.55
N LYS A 181 13.87 -8.90 6.77
CA LYS A 181 14.40 -9.61 7.95
C LYS A 181 13.28 -10.16 8.82
N THR A 182 12.66 -11.25 8.40
CA THR A 182 11.46 -11.82 9.04
C THR A 182 11.74 -12.73 10.25
N GLY A 183 13.01 -12.94 10.61
CA GLY A 183 13.38 -13.87 11.69
C GLY A 183 12.98 -15.31 11.34
N LYS A 184 12.29 -15.98 12.26
CA LYS A 184 11.78 -17.35 12.10
C LYS A 184 10.28 -17.41 11.82
N LEU A 185 9.67 -16.30 11.38
CA LEU A 185 8.27 -16.31 10.94
C LEU A 185 8.09 -17.25 9.76
N LEU A 186 7.06 -18.07 9.82
CA LEU A 186 6.68 -18.97 8.76
C LEU A 186 5.54 -18.35 7.94
N PHE A 187 5.69 -18.37 6.62
CA PHE A 187 4.70 -17.84 5.68
C PHE A 187 3.90 -19.00 5.12
N LEU A 188 2.60 -19.01 5.42
CA LEU A 188 1.63 -19.98 4.92
C LEU A 188 1.14 -19.54 3.52
N ASP A 189 0.52 -20.47 2.78
CA ASP A 189 -0.10 -20.16 1.49
C ASP A 189 -1.15 -19.05 1.65
N GLU A 190 -1.01 -18.03 0.82
CA GLU A 190 -1.79 -16.79 0.89
C GLU A 190 -3.28 -17.06 0.65
N VAL A 191 -3.61 -17.89 -0.35
CA VAL A 191 -4.99 -18.17 -0.78
C VAL A 191 -5.69 -19.08 0.22
N GLU A 192 -5.02 -20.14 0.67
CA GLU A 192 -5.58 -21.08 1.65
C GLU A 192 -5.83 -20.40 3.00
N SER A 193 -4.93 -19.51 3.44
CA SER A 193 -5.08 -18.75 4.68
C SER A 193 -6.28 -17.81 4.61
N VAL A 194 -6.41 -17.06 3.50
CA VAL A 194 -7.56 -16.17 3.26
C VAL A 194 -8.88 -16.94 3.20
N ASN A 195 -8.94 -18.05 2.45
CA ASN A 195 -10.13 -18.88 2.34
C ASN A 195 -10.52 -19.55 3.67
N SER A 196 -9.55 -19.96 4.47
CA SER A 196 -9.82 -20.51 5.80
C SER A 196 -10.43 -19.46 6.73
N GLU A 197 -9.87 -18.26 6.76
CA GLU A 197 -10.35 -17.20 7.65
C GLU A 197 -11.70 -16.62 7.19
N ALA A 198 -11.92 -16.48 5.88
CA ALA A 198 -13.20 -16.07 5.33
C ALA A 198 -14.33 -17.03 5.70
N ARG A 199 -14.10 -18.35 5.59
CA ARG A 199 -15.07 -19.37 6.05
C ARG A 199 -15.40 -19.21 7.53
N ARG A 200 -14.39 -19.01 8.38
CA ARG A 200 -14.61 -18.78 9.82
C ARG A 200 -15.52 -17.57 10.06
N LEU A 201 -15.23 -16.45 9.41
CA LEU A 201 -16.03 -15.22 9.54
C LEU A 201 -17.47 -15.41 9.04
N LEU A 202 -17.66 -16.08 7.90
CA LEU A 202 -18.99 -16.30 7.32
C LEU A 202 -19.82 -17.25 8.19
N ASP A 203 -19.24 -18.37 8.60
CA ASP A 203 -19.97 -19.47 9.24
C ASP A 203 -20.18 -19.26 10.74
N GLN A 204 -19.24 -18.60 11.42
CA GLN A 204 -19.27 -18.46 12.88
C GLN A 204 -19.68 -17.07 13.33
N GLU A 205 -19.34 -16.03 12.56
CA GLU A 205 -19.60 -14.63 12.94
C GLU A 205 -20.78 -14.01 12.17
N GLY A 206 -21.23 -14.68 11.11
CA GLY A 206 -22.31 -14.22 10.24
C GLY A 206 -21.95 -12.93 9.51
N VAL A 207 -20.70 -12.78 9.04
CA VAL A 207 -20.32 -11.60 8.26
C VAL A 207 -21.11 -11.53 6.96
N PHE A 208 -21.50 -10.33 6.59
CA PHE A 208 -22.25 -10.02 5.38
C PHE A 208 -21.39 -10.13 4.12
N THR A 209 -20.14 -9.66 4.18
CA THR A 209 -19.16 -9.75 3.08
C THR A 209 -17.74 -9.68 3.66
N VAL A 210 -16.75 -10.08 2.88
CA VAL A 210 -15.33 -10.11 3.27
C VAL A 210 -14.49 -9.27 2.30
N ILE A 211 -13.65 -8.43 2.87
CA ILE A 211 -12.62 -7.64 2.19
C ILE A 211 -11.25 -8.22 2.57
N VAL A 212 -10.37 -8.40 1.59
CA VAL A 212 -8.98 -8.78 1.81
C VAL A 212 -8.10 -7.54 1.64
N VAL A 213 -7.30 -7.22 2.65
CA VAL A 213 -6.22 -6.22 2.56
C VAL A 213 -4.93 -6.97 2.30
N SER A 214 -4.41 -6.86 1.08
CA SER A 214 -3.35 -7.69 0.54
C SER A 214 -2.10 -6.86 0.29
N HIS A 215 -0.95 -7.41 0.67
CA HIS A 215 0.36 -6.96 0.22
C HIS A 215 1.06 -8.09 -0.54
N CYS A 216 0.42 -8.57 -1.61
CA CYS A 216 0.90 -9.71 -2.41
C CYS A 216 1.34 -9.35 -3.83
N GLY A 217 1.01 -8.15 -4.31
CA GLY A 217 1.22 -7.72 -5.68
C GLY A 217 0.09 -8.11 -6.61
N PHE A 218 -0.19 -7.26 -7.59
CA PHE A 218 -1.37 -7.33 -8.44
C PHE A 218 -1.55 -8.67 -9.17
N GLU A 219 -0.47 -9.26 -9.70
CA GLU A 219 -0.54 -10.56 -10.36
C GLU A 219 -0.90 -11.70 -9.39
N SER A 220 -0.37 -11.66 -8.17
CA SER A 220 -0.73 -12.61 -7.11
C SER A 220 -2.17 -12.40 -6.65
N GLU A 221 -2.62 -11.14 -6.60
CA GLU A 221 -3.99 -10.76 -6.25
C GLU A 221 -5.01 -11.23 -7.30
N ILE A 222 -4.67 -11.16 -8.60
CA ILE A 222 -5.49 -11.74 -9.67
C ILE A 222 -5.59 -13.26 -9.50
N LYS A 223 -4.47 -13.93 -9.23
CA LYS A 223 -4.45 -15.39 -9.00
C LYS A 223 -5.26 -15.77 -7.76
N MET A 224 -5.18 -14.96 -6.70
CA MET A 224 -5.97 -15.11 -5.49
C MET A 224 -7.46 -14.92 -5.78
N ALA A 225 -7.84 -13.80 -6.43
CA ALA A 225 -9.23 -13.50 -6.78
C ALA A 225 -9.90 -14.61 -7.60
N LYS A 226 -9.14 -15.30 -8.47
CA LYS A 226 -9.63 -16.47 -9.23
C LYS A 226 -9.90 -17.70 -8.36
N ARG A 227 -9.24 -17.83 -7.20
CA ARG A 227 -9.24 -19.03 -6.33
C ARG A 227 -9.96 -18.83 -5.00
N VAL A 228 -10.27 -17.59 -4.61
CA VAL A 228 -11.01 -17.31 -3.37
C VAL A 228 -12.41 -17.91 -3.43
N THR A 229 -12.96 -18.24 -2.28
CA THR A 229 -14.27 -18.90 -2.15
C THR A 229 -15.36 -17.90 -1.80
N ARG A 230 -16.58 -18.37 -1.50
CA ARG A 230 -17.75 -17.51 -1.32
C ARG A 230 -17.52 -16.40 -0.28
N GLY A 231 -18.11 -15.24 -0.54
CA GLY A 231 -18.21 -14.13 0.41
C GLY A 231 -17.05 -13.13 0.37
N ILE A 232 -15.94 -13.43 -0.32
CA ILE A 232 -14.86 -12.46 -0.56
C ILE A 232 -15.21 -11.62 -1.79
N SER A 233 -15.50 -10.34 -1.59
CA SER A 233 -16.00 -9.44 -2.63
C SER A 233 -14.97 -8.44 -3.15
N LEU A 234 -13.96 -8.12 -2.34
CA LEU A 234 -12.99 -7.08 -2.64
C LEU A 234 -11.59 -7.44 -2.12
N ILE A 235 -10.58 -7.19 -2.95
CA ILE A 235 -9.16 -7.22 -2.60
C ILE A 235 -8.61 -5.79 -2.74
N VAL A 236 -8.09 -5.25 -1.64
CA VAL A 236 -7.39 -3.96 -1.58
C VAL A 236 -5.89 -4.27 -1.49
N GLY A 237 -5.18 -4.05 -2.58
CA GLY A 237 -3.83 -4.53 -2.80
C GLY A 237 -2.72 -3.50 -2.58
N GLY A 238 -1.47 -3.98 -2.65
CA GLY A 238 -0.23 -3.19 -2.64
C GLY A 238 0.94 -3.97 -3.24
N HIS A 239 2.18 -3.62 -2.87
CA HIS A 239 3.47 -4.26 -3.23
C HIS A 239 3.96 -3.96 -4.65
N SER A 240 3.08 -4.10 -5.64
CA SER A 240 3.44 -3.97 -7.06
C SER A 240 3.35 -2.53 -7.59
N ASN A 241 3.04 -1.56 -6.73
CA ASN A 241 2.85 -0.14 -7.09
C ASN A 241 1.90 0.05 -8.28
N THR A 242 0.84 -0.77 -8.37
CA THR A 242 0.01 -0.82 -9.56
C THR A 242 -0.98 0.35 -9.58
N LEU A 243 -0.94 1.13 -10.65
CA LEU A 243 -1.96 2.12 -10.93
C LEU A 243 -3.11 1.47 -11.70
N LEU A 244 -4.26 1.31 -11.03
CA LEU A 244 -5.52 1.00 -11.69
C LEU A 244 -6.29 2.30 -11.87
N TYR A 245 -6.76 2.58 -13.09
CA TYR A 245 -7.43 3.84 -13.39
C TYR A 245 -8.45 3.70 -14.53
N ASN A 246 -9.57 4.41 -14.42
CA ASN A 246 -10.54 4.54 -15.51
C ASN A 246 -10.26 5.82 -16.32
N GLY A 247 -9.94 5.66 -17.61
CA GLY A 247 -9.55 6.78 -18.48
C GLY A 247 -8.06 7.06 -18.43
N GLU A 248 -7.67 8.29 -18.74
CA GLU A 248 -6.26 8.71 -18.72
C GLU A 248 -5.90 9.26 -17.32
N PRO A 249 -4.93 8.66 -16.61
CA PRO A 249 -4.50 9.16 -15.31
C PRO A 249 -3.68 10.46 -15.47
N PRO A 250 -3.73 11.38 -14.49
CA PRO A 250 -2.90 12.59 -14.52
C PRO A 250 -1.38 12.32 -14.59
N ILE A 251 -0.92 11.23 -13.96
CA ILE A 251 0.46 10.77 -14.03
C ILE A 251 0.51 9.24 -13.90
N GLY A 252 1.58 8.64 -14.45
CA GLY A 252 1.76 7.19 -14.44
C GLY A 252 1.03 6.52 -15.60
N VAL A 253 1.15 5.20 -15.67
CA VAL A 253 0.52 4.39 -16.71
C VAL A 253 -0.43 3.43 -16.02
N ALA A 254 -1.71 3.49 -16.39
CA ALA A 254 -2.70 2.58 -15.86
C ALA A 254 -2.44 1.16 -16.38
N THR A 255 -2.25 0.21 -15.47
CA THR A 255 -2.09 -1.22 -15.80
C THR A 255 -3.43 -1.88 -16.13
N GLY A 256 -4.52 -1.33 -15.61
CA GLY A 256 -5.88 -1.84 -15.80
C GLY A 256 -6.96 -0.89 -15.31
N LYS A 257 -8.20 -1.32 -15.41
CA LYS A 257 -9.37 -0.57 -14.93
C LYS A 257 -9.42 -0.56 -13.40
N TYR A 258 -10.04 0.49 -12.84
CA TYR A 258 -10.31 0.61 -11.41
C TYR A 258 -11.82 0.44 -11.13
N PRO A 259 -12.26 -0.58 -10.38
CA PRO A 259 -11.53 -1.78 -10.00
C PRO A 259 -11.28 -2.70 -11.21
N THR A 260 -10.31 -3.59 -11.08
CA THR A 260 -10.19 -4.75 -11.97
C THR A 260 -11.16 -5.82 -11.47
N VAL A 261 -11.98 -6.36 -12.38
CA VAL A 261 -13.05 -7.29 -12.05
C VAL A 261 -12.62 -8.70 -12.42
N ILE A 262 -12.70 -9.62 -11.45
CA ILE A 262 -12.37 -11.02 -11.63
C ILE A 262 -13.59 -11.86 -11.27
N GLU A 263 -13.97 -12.78 -12.15
CA GLU A 263 -14.89 -13.86 -11.79
C GLU A 263 -14.09 -14.97 -11.10
N SER A 264 -14.45 -15.24 -9.85
CA SER A 264 -13.84 -16.28 -9.03
C SER A 264 -14.41 -17.67 -9.33
N VAL A 265 -13.84 -18.69 -8.68
CA VAL A 265 -14.47 -20.02 -8.65
C VAL A 265 -15.92 -19.88 -8.17
N ASN A 266 -16.85 -20.51 -8.91
CA ASN A 266 -18.31 -20.45 -8.68
C ASN A 266 -19.00 -19.14 -9.11
N ASN A 267 -18.44 -18.39 -10.08
CA ASN A 267 -19.06 -17.21 -10.69
C ASN A 267 -19.35 -16.06 -9.69
N HIS A 268 -18.50 -15.92 -8.67
CA HIS A 268 -18.56 -14.81 -7.72
C HIS A 268 -17.71 -13.64 -8.21
N THR A 269 -18.26 -12.42 -8.22
CA THR A 269 -17.55 -11.21 -8.62
C THR A 269 -16.61 -10.74 -7.51
N VAL A 270 -15.31 -10.67 -7.81
CA VAL A 270 -14.29 -10.12 -6.93
C VAL A 270 -13.69 -8.87 -7.58
N LEU A 271 -13.69 -7.76 -6.84
CA LEU A 271 -13.07 -6.52 -7.25
C LEU A 271 -11.63 -6.46 -6.72
N ILE A 272 -10.69 -5.95 -7.52
CA ILE A 272 -9.31 -5.68 -7.09
C ILE A 272 -9.03 -4.18 -7.28
N ILE A 273 -8.49 -3.54 -6.24
CA ILE A 273 -8.07 -2.14 -6.27
C ILE A 273 -6.64 -1.97 -5.74
N GLN A 274 -5.87 -1.11 -6.41
CA GLN A 274 -4.59 -0.56 -5.96
C GLN A 274 -4.54 0.92 -6.36
N ALA A 275 -3.78 1.73 -5.62
CA ALA A 275 -3.69 3.17 -5.81
C ALA A 275 -2.24 3.62 -6.01
N ASP A 276 -1.52 2.92 -6.90
CA ASP A 276 -0.14 3.24 -7.25
C ASP A 276 0.77 3.20 -6.01
N CYS A 277 1.48 4.26 -5.64
CA CYS A 277 2.40 4.27 -4.50
C CYS A 277 2.73 5.70 -4.06
N PHE A 278 3.52 5.83 -3.00
CA PHE A 278 4.18 7.07 -2.57
C PHE A 278 3.22 8.22 -2.22
N ALA A 279 1.97 7.91 -1.88
CA ALA A 279 0.91 8.91 -1.74
C ALA A 279 0.79 9.83 -2.97
N ARG A 280 0.97 9.30 -4.20
CA ARG A 280 0.58 10.03 -5.43
C ARG A 280 -0.93 10.03 -5.61
N TYR A 281 -1.58 8.96 -5.16
CA TYR A 281 -3.02 8.77 -5.24
C TYR A 281 -3.58 8.28 -3.90
N VAL A 282 -4.86 8.55 -3.67
CA VAL A 282 -5.68 7.89 -2.64
C VAL A 282 -6.81 7.16 -3.33
N GLY A 283 -6.92 5.86 -3.11
CA GLY A 283 -7.99 5.04 -3.65
C GLY A 283 -9.36 5.47 -3.11
N ASN A 284 -10.36 5.49 -3.98
CA ASN A 284 -11.73 5.88 -3.64
C ASN A 284 -12.74 5.07 -4.48
N LEU A 285 -13.43 4.12 -3.86
CA LEU A 285 -14.40 3.23 -4.48
C LEU A 285 -15.72 3.23 -3.72
N SER A 286 -16.86 3.42 -4.40
CA SER A 286 -18.19 3.01 -3.92
C SER A 286 -18.46 1.60 -4.41
N VAL A 287 -18.92 0.71 -3.53
CA VAL A 287 -19.41 -0.63 -3.88
C VAL A 287 -20.82 -0.78 -3.36
N GLU A 288 -21.73 -1.16 -4.24
CA GLU A 288 -23.09 -1.52 -3.90
C GLU A 288 -23.20 -3.03 -3.73
N TYR A 289 -23.83 -3.46 -2.64
CA TYR A 289 -24.10 -4.85 -2.32
C TYR A 289 -25.60 -5.15 -2.29
N ASP A 290 -26.01 -6.32 -2.77
CA ASP A 290 -27.34 -6.86 -2.49
C ASP A 290 -27.48 -7.32 -1.03
N ALA A 291 -28.67 -7.72 -0.58
CA ALA A 291 -28.83 -8.16 0.82
C ALA A 291 -28.17 -9.51 1.16
N SER A 292 -27.65 -10.23 0.17
CA SER A 292 -26.87 -11.44 0.37
C SER A 292 -25.36 -11.15 0.45
N GLY A 293 -24.94 -9.89 0.31
CA GLY A 293 -23.54 -9.49 0.37
C GLY A 293 -22.78 -9.66 -0.94
N ASN A 294 -23.49 -9.84 -2.07
CA ASN A 294 -22.88 -9.90 -3.39
C ASN A 294 -22.77 -8.49 -4.00
N VAL A 295 -21.68 -8.24 -4.71
CA VAL A 295 -21.46 -6.99 -5.46
C VAL A 295 -22.46 -6.89 -6.60
N ILE A 296 -23.20 -5.77 -6.66
CA ILE A 296 -24.15 -5.47 -7.74
C ILE A 296 -23.64 -4.38 -8.69
N SER A 297 -22.93 -3.38 -8.17
CA SER A 297 -22.33 -2.31 -8.96
C SER A 297 -21.22 -1.62 -8.16
N TRP A 298 -20.41 -0.83 -8.85
CA TRP A 298 -19.34 -0.05 -8.26
C TRP A 298 -19.07 1.19 -9.09
N GLU A 299 -18.50 2.20 -8.45
CA GLU A 299 -18.04 3.42 -9.10
C GLU A 299 -16.82 3.97 -8.35
N GLY A 300 -15.91 4.63 -9.06
CA GLY A 300 -14.76 5.24 -8.42
C GLY A 300 -13.52 5.30 -9.29
N ASN A 301 -12.49 5.92 -8.72
CA ASN A 301 -11.15 6.04 -9.28
C ASN A 301 -10.23 6.52 -8.14
N PRO A 302 -8.91 6.21 -8.18
CA PRO A 302 -7.96 6.86 -7.28
C PRO A 302 -7.93 8.38 -7.55
N ILE A 303 -7.88 9.17 -6.48
CA ILE A 303 -7.82 10.62 -6.54
C ILE A 303 -6.36 11.04 -6.49
N TYR A 304 -5.92 11.80 -7.50
CA TYR A 304 -4.57 12.33 -7.59
C TYR A 304 -4.32 13.42 -6.53
N LEU A 305 -3.24 13.28 -5.77
CA LEU A 305 -2.87 14.21 -4.70
C LEU A 305 -2.10 15.41 -5.25
N ASP A 306 -2.81 16.32 -5.92
CA ASP A 306 -2.24 17.54 -6.50
C ASP A 306 -2.40 18.78 -5.60
N GLN A 307 -2.13 19.94 -6.20
CA GLN A 307 -2.14 21.25 -5.54
C GLN A 307 -3.52 21.68 -5.04
N ASN A 308 -4.60 21.12 -5.58
CA ASN A 308 -5.97 21.51 -5.27
C ASN A 308 -6.44 20.96 -3.91
N ILE A 309 -5.76 19.94 -3.37
CA ILE A 309 -6.05 19.38 -2.05
C ILE A 309 -5.20 20.11 -1.01
N PRO A 310 -5.78 21.00 -0.17
CA PRO A 310 -4.96 21.82 0.73
C PRO A 310 -4.22 20.97 1.76
N LYS A 311 -3.03 21.43 2.14
CA LYS A 311 -2.29 20.86 3.27
C LYS A 311 -3.01 21.17 4.57
N ASN A 312 -2.91 20.27 5.54
CA ASN A 312 -3.52 20.45 6.85
C ASN A 312 -2.53 21.14 7.81
N GLU A 313 -2.94 22.27 8.38
CA GLU A 313 -2.06 23.09 9.23
C GLU A 313 -1.51 22.34 10.46
N SER A 314 -2.34 21.57 11.17
CA SER A 314 -1.87 20.79 12.32
C SER A 314 -0.88 19.68 11.95
N VAL A 315 -1.08 19.06 10.78
CA VAL A 315 -0.15 18.05 10.27
C VAL A 315 1.17 18.71 9.83
N GLU A 316 1.12 19.87 9.16
CA GLU A 316 2.31 20.63 8.79
C GLU A 316 3.16 21.00 10.00
N ILE A 317 2.55 21.43 11.12
CA ILE A 317 3.29 21.73 12.36
C ILE A 317 4.12 20.53 12.82
N HIS A 318 3.55 19.32 12.76
CA HIS A 318 4.28 18.11 13.12
C HIS A 318 5.34 17.74 12.08
N LEU A 319 5.05 17.88 10.79
CA LEU A 319 6.03 17.63 9.73
C LEU A 319 7.23 18.58 9.85
N ASP A 320 7.00 19.86 10.13
CA ASP A 320 8.02 20.88 10.30
C ASP A 320 9.03 20.52 11.40
N TYR A 321 8.56 19.94 12.51
CA TYR A 321 9.42 19.50 13.61
C TYR A 321 10.47 18.47 13.15
N TYR A 322 10.04 17.43 12.44
CA TYR A 322 10.93 16.39 11.93
C TYR A 322 11.78 16.89 10.75
N ARG A 323 11.19 17.69 9.85
CA ARG A 323 11.87 18.30 8.70
C ARG A 323 13.07 19.13 9.13
N GLN A 324 12.96 19.91 10.19
CA GLN A 324 14.08 20.70 10.71
C GLN A 324 15.25 19.83 11.18
N GLN A 325 14.98 18.67 11.78
CA GLN A 325 16.03 17.74 12.21
C GLN A 325 16.71 17.05 11.03
N ILE A 326 15.94 16.63 10.03
CA ILE A 326 16.48 16.09 8.77
C ILE A 326 17.41 17.11 8.11
N ASN A 327 16.93 18.35 7.92
CA ASN A 327 17.64 19.40 7.20
C ASN A 327 18.99 19.78 7.84
N ARG A 328 19.17 19.61 9.16
CA ARG A 328 20.44 19.88 9.85
C ARG A 328 21.58 19.00 9.39
N ILE A 329 21.30 17.79 8.91
CA ILE A 329 22.32 16.83 8.50
C ILE A 329 22.31 16.56 6.99
N SER A 330 21.19 16.81 6.31
CA SER A 330 20.98 16.33 4.95
C SER A 330 21.14 17.40 3.85
N ASN A 331 21.15 18.69 4.20
CA ASN A 331 21.18 19.80 3.23
C ASN A 331 22.57 20.10 2.64
N ARG A 332 23.60 19.38 3.05
CA ARG A 332 24.94 19.54 2.48
C ARG A 332 24.91 19.21 0.99
N VAL A 333 25.20 20.20 0.15
CA VAL A 333 25.42 20.01 -1.29
C VAL A 333 26.70 19.20 -1.48
N LEU A 334 26.58 18.07 -2.18
CA LEU A 334 27.67 17.13 -2.45
C LEU A 334 28.19 17.26 -3.88
N ALA A 335 27.30 17.55 -4.81
CA ALA A 335 27.59 17.63 -6.24
C ALA A 335 26.52 18.46 -6.97
N LYS A 336 26.65 18.54 -8.30
CA LYS A 336 25.66 19.17 -9.18
C LYS A 336 25.48 18.33 -10.43
N THR A 337 24.24 18.17 -10.89
CA THR A 337 23.90 17.56 -12.18
C THR A 337 23.26 18.56 -13.14
N ASN A 338 23.58 18.46 -14.42
CA ASN A 338 23.00 19.29 -15.48
C ASN A 338 21.76 18.67 -16.13
N VAL A 339 21.42 17.43 -15.76
CA VAL A 339 20.29 16.65 -16.27
C VAL A 339 19.44 16.13 -15.11
N LEU A 340 18.19 15.76 -15.39
CA LEU A 340 17.41 14.92 -14.48
C LEU A 340 18.07 13.54 -14.42
N LEU A 341 18.38 13.04 -13.23
CA LEU A 341 18.77 11.64 -13.03
C LEU A 341 17.49 10.86 -12.74
N ASP A 342 16.99 10.17 -13.75
CA ASP A 342 15.66 9.58 -13.77
C ASP A 342 15.66 8.18 -13.19
N HIS A 343 14.81 7.96 -12.19
CA HIS A 343 14.51 6.64 -11.64
C HIS A 343 13.36 5.96 -12.39
N VAL A 344 12.40 6.71 -12.94
CA VAL A 344 11.15 6.14 -13.46
C VAL A 344 11.43 5.16 -14.59
N SER A 345 12.32 5.52 -15.52
CA SER A 345 12.76 4.61 -16.59
C SER A 345 13.49 3.37 -16.08
N CYS A 346 14.13 3.40 -14.91
CA CYS A 346 14.88 2.24 -14.40
C CYS A 346 14.00 1.00 -14.18
N LEU A 347 12.69 1.20 -14.01
CA LEU A 347 11.75 0.11 -13.73
C LEU A 347 11.43 -0.75 -14.96
N SER A 348 11.65 -0.24 -16.18
CA SER A 348 11.27 -0.93 -17.42
C SER A 348 12.28 -0.82 -18.55
N SER A 349 13.29 0.05 -18.43
CA SER A 349 14.32 0.25 -19.45
C SER A 349 15.64 0.71 -18.82
N GLU A 350 16.65 0.94 -19.67
CA GLU A 350 17.86 1.64 -19.24
C GLU A 350 17.51 3.05 -18.73
N CYS A 351 18.24 3.50 -17.71
CA CYS A 351 18.07 4.82 -17.12
C CYS A 351 19.43 5.44 -16.75
N ASN A 352 19.53 6.76 -16.84
CA ASN A 352 20.79 7.44 -16.59
C ASN A 352 21.22 7.45 -15.11
N LEU A 353 20.27 7.38 -14.17
CA LEU A 353 20.59 7.25 -12.74
C LEU A 353 21.19 5.88 -12.44
N GLY A 354 20.63 4.80 -13.01
CA GLY A 354 21.18 3.45 -12.89
C GLY A 354 22.59 3.36 -13.46
N ASN A 355 22.83 3.95 -14.64
CA ASN A 355 24.16 4.04 -15.24
C ASN A 355 25.14 4.78 -14.33
N LEU A 356 24.76 5.95 -13.82
CA LEU A 356 25.60 6.73 -12.91
C LEU A 356 25.99 5.92 -11.65
N ILE A 357 25.03 5.17 -11.08
CA ILE A 357 25.28 4.35 -9.90
C ILE A 357 26.23 3.20 -10.23
N ALA A 358 25.98 2.47 -11.32
CA ALA A 358 26.87 1.38 -11.76
C ALA A 358 28.29 1.89 -12.06
N ASP A 359 28.42 3.02 -12.75
CA ASP A 359 29.71 3.67 -13.02
C ASP A 359 30.42 4.05 -11.72
N SER A 360 29.68 4.55 -10.71
CA SER A 360 30.26 4.89 -9.41
C SER A 360 30.78 3.67 -8.64
N MET A 361 30.11 2.51 -8.78
CA MET A 361 30.56 1.24 -8.19
C MET A 361 31.88 0.80 -8.81
N ILE A 362 32.01 0.88 -10.14
CA ILE A 362 33.25 0.59 -10.86
C ILE A 362 34.35 1.57 -10.43
N ALA A 363 34.07 2.88 -10.45
CA ALA A 363 35.04 3.91 -10.08
C ALA A 363 35.59 3.73 -8.66
N TYR A 364 34.74 3.31 -7.70
CA TYR A 364 35.16 3.03 -6.33
C TYR A 364 36.20 1.90 -6.25
N TYR A 365 36.04 0.84 -7.04
CA TYR A 365 36.97 -0.30 -7.06
C TYR A 365 38.17 -0.10 -7.98
N SER A 366 38.06 0.75 -9.01
CA SER A 366 39.21 1.17 -9.82
C SER A 366 40.26 1.89 -8.99
N ASN A 367 39.84 2.69 -8.00
CA ASN A 367 40.76 3.37 -7.07
C ASN A 367 41.47 2.43 -6.08
N GLN A 368 41.17 1.13 -6.12
CA GLN A 368 41.76 0.11 -5.25
C GLN A 368 42.50 -0.96 -6.04
N SER A 369 42.70 -0.77 -7.34
CA SER A 369 43.25 -1.80 -8.23
C SER A 369 44.68 -2.22 -7.90
N ASP A 370 45.00 -3.46 -8.26
CA ASP A 370 46.37 -4.00 -8.21
C ASP A 370 47.17 -3.56 -9.45
N LYS A 371 48.49 -3.67 -9.41
CA LYS A 371 49.40 -3.17 -10.46
C LYS A 371 49.12 -3.69 -11.88
N ASP A 372 48.51 -4.86 -12.00
CA ASP A 372 48.30 -5.56 -13.27
C ASP A 372 46.87 -5.43 -13.83
N SER A 373 46.00 -4.64 -13.19
CA SER A 373 44.63 -4.39 -13.67
C SER A 373 44.23 -2.92 -13.48
N TRP A 374 43.40 -2.40 -14.36
CA TRP A 374 42.85 -1.05 -14.23
C TRP A 374 41.76 -0.95 -13.15
N SER A 375 41.14 -2.08 -12.78
CA SER A 375 40.11 -2.17 -11.73
C SER A 375 40.05 -3.57 -11.10
N LYS A 376 39.53 -3.67 -9.87
CA LYS A 376 39.18 -4.97 -9.26
C LYS A 376 37.95 -5.62 -9.90
N THR A 377 37.08 -4.83 -10.53
CA THR A 377 35.90 -5.33 -11.26
C THR A 377 35.62 -4.46 -12.48
N ALA A 378 35.18 -5.10 -13.57
CA ALA A 378 34.80 -4.44 -14.82
C ALA A 378 33.28 -4.40 -15.04
N VAL A 379 32.49 -5.07 -14.18
CA VAL A 379 31.03 -5.17 -14.31
C VAL A 379 30.39 -4.83 -12.97
N ALA A 380 29.39 -3.96 -13.01
CA ALA A 380 28.54 -3.61 -11.88
C ALA A 380 27.08 -3.91 -12.24
N ILE A 381 26.34 -4.44 -11.27
CA ILE A 381 24.93 -4.76 -11.42
C ILE A 381 24.22 -4.18 -10.21
N ILE A 382 23.15 -3.42 -10.46
CA ILE A 382 22.22 -2.94 -9.45
C ILE A 382 20.81 -3.23 -9.95
N ASN A 383 19.97 -3.81 -9.09
CA ASN A 383 18.56 -4.01 -9.42
C ASN A 383 17.82 -2.68 -9.34
N SER A 384 16.89 -2.45 -10.28
CA SER A 384 16.09 -1.22 -10.32
C SER A 384 15.34 -0.94 -9.02
N GLY A 385 14.87 -1.99 -8.34
CA GLY A 385 14.18 -1.89 -7.05
C GLY A 385 15.00 -1.27 -5.91
N ALA A 386 16.34 -1.25 -6.01
CA ALA A 386 17.21 -0.58 -5.02
C ALA A 386 17.23 0.96 -5.20
N ILE A 387 16.94 1.44 -6.40
CA ILE A 387 16.84 2.86 -6.73
C ILE A 387 15.39 3.27 -6.45
N ARG A 388 15.15 4.32 -5.66
CA ARG A 388 13.79 4.63 -5.15
C ARG A 388 13.26 6.00 -5.50
N SER A 389 14.10 6.89 -6.01
CA SER A 389 13.73 8.30 -6.26
C SER A 389 14.65 8.92 -7.30
N SER A 390 14.08 9.78 -8.15
CA SER A 390 14.84 10.57 -9.12
C SER A 390 15.57 11.74 -8.45
N ILE A 391 16.67 12.20 -9.04
CA ILE A 391 17.38 13.40 -8.59
C ILE A 391 17.20 14.52 -9.61
N SER A 392 16.54 15.58 -9.20
CA SER A 392 16.30 16.76 -10.03
C SER A 392 17.59 17.45 -10.47
N LYS A 393 17.56 18.06 -11.65
CA LYS A 393 18.64 18.92 -12.16
C LYS A 393 19.04 19.97 -11.13
N GLY A 394 20.34 20.26 -11.05
CA GLY A 394 20.93 21.22 -10.13
C GLY A 394 21.70 20.56 -9.01
N ASP A 395 21.67 21.18 -7.83
CA ASP A 395 22.46 20.72 -6.68
C ASP A 395 21.95 19.37 -6.16
N ILE A 396 22.89 18.46 -5.91
CA ILE A 396 22.65 17.15 -5.33
C ILE A 396 23.05 17.21 -3.86
N THR A 397 22.08 17.02 -2.97
CA THR A 397 22.30 17.00 -1.52
C THR A 397 22.45 15.58 -1.00
N LEU A 398 22.90 15.42 0.25
CA LEU A 398 22.89 14.13 0.93
C LEU A 398 21.47 13.55 1.02
N LYS A 399 20.45 14.41 1.24
CA LYS A 399 19.03 14.02 1.22
C LYS A 399 18.63 13.38 -0.11
N ASP A 400 19.06 13.97 -1.23
CA ASP A 400 18.71 13.46 -2.56
C ASP A 400 19.31 12.07 -2.76
N LEU A 401 20.59 11.87 -2.42
CA LEU A 401 21.23 10.54 -2.52
C LEU A 401 20.57 9.50 -1.61
N GLN A 402 20.28 9.84 -0.36
CA GLN A 402 19.65 8.92 0.59
C GLN A 402 18.19 8.61 0.25
N ASN A 403 17.47 9.52 -0.41
CA ASN A 403 16.13 9.21 -0.92
C ASN A 403 16.18 8.34 -2.17
N SER A 404 17.21 8.47 -3.00
CA SER A 404 17.42 7.64 -4.20
C SER A 404 17.94 6.25 -3.87
N LEU A 405 18.82 6.10 -2.87
CA LEU A 405 19.38 4.83 -2.40
C LEU A 405 19.18 4.75 -0.86
N PRO A 406 17.97 4.44 -0.39
CA PRO A 406 17.63 4.54 1.03
C PRO A 406 18.08 3.32 1.84
N PHE A 407 18.46 2.23 1.18
CA PHE A 407 18.95 1.02 1.83
C PHE A 407 20.41 1.19 2.25
N GLU A 408 20.73 0.79 3.48
CA GLU A 408 22.10 0.82 4.03
C GLU A 408 22.92 -0.41 3.57
N ASP A 409 22.78 -0.75 2.29
CA ASP A 409 23.43 -1.91 1.69
C ASP A 409 24.94 -1.69 1.53
N LYS A 410 25.68 -2.80 1.58
CA LYS A 410 27.12 -2.78 1.34
C LYS A 410 27.41 -3.01 -0.13
N LEU A 411 28.29 -2.19 -0.70
CA LEU A 411 28.91 -2.50 -1.98
C LEU A 411 29.85 -3.70 -1.80
N VAL A 412 29.60 -4.76 -2.57
CA VAL A 412 30.40 -5.99 -2.58
C VAL A 412 30.91 -6.28 -3.98
N TYR A 413 32.05 -6.96 -4.06
CA TYR A 413 32.60 -7.49 -5.32
C TYR A 413 32.98 -8.96 -5.13
N GLY A 414 32.97 -9.73 -6.22
CA GLY A 414 33.32 -11.13 -6.21
C GLY A 414 33.33 -11.71 -7.61
N GLU A 415 33.73 -12.98 -7.71
CA GLU A 415 33.78 -13.70 -8.98
C GLU A 415 32.50 -14.50 -9.18
N LEU A 416 31.96 -14.41 -10.40
CA LEU A 416 30.81 -15.19 -10.81
C LEU A 416 31.08 -15.79 -12.20
N GLN A 417 30.81 -17.08 -12.38
CA GLN A 417 30.94 -17.71 -13.70
C GLN A 417 29.98 -17.05 -14.70
N GLY A 418 30.44 -16.81 -15.92
CA GLY A 418 29.64 -16.12 -16.95
C GLY A 418 28.26 -16.74 -17.22
N LYS A 419 28.11 -18.07 -17.04
CA LYS A 419 26.81 -18.75 -17.14
C LYS A 419 25.78 -18.22 -16.12
N HIS A 420 26.21 -17.87 -14.91
CA HIS A 420 25.33 -17.34 -13.87
C HIS A 420 25.01 -15.87 -14.11
N ILE A 421 25.95 -15.08 -14.63
CA ILE A 421 25.67 -13.71 -15.10
C ILE A 421 24.57 -13.76 -16.16
N LYS A 422 24.70 -14.65 -17.15
CA LYS A 422 23.67 -14.87 -18.16
C LYS A 422 22.31 -15.25 -17.54
N THR A 423 22.29 -16.20 -16.60
CA THR A 423 21.05 -16.59 -15.90
C THR A 423 20.40 -15.43 -15.15
N VAL A 424 21.19 -14.57 -14.49
CA VAL A 424 20.66 -13.37 -13.81
C VAL A 424 20.00 -12.43 -14.82
N MET A 425 20.63 -12.19 -15.97
CA MET A 425 20.07 -11.33 -17.01
C MET A 425 18.83 -11.93 -17.68
N GLU A 426 18.75 -13.26 -17.82
CA GLU A 426 17.59 -13.97 -18.40
C GLU A 426 16.38 -14.06 -17.45
N ARG A 427 16.59 -13.92 -16.14
CA ARG A 427 15.51 -13.87 -15.13
C ARG A 427 14.78 -12.52 -15.11
N ILE A 428 15.29 -11.51 -15.79
CA ILE A 428 14.63 -10.22 -15.97
C ILE A 428 13.65 -10.35 -17.14
N ASN A 429 12.48 -10.96 -16.88
CA ASN A 429 11.33 -10.99 -17.80
C ASN A 429 10.03 -10.87 -17.03
#